data_AF-A0A7Y1XJW9-F1
#
_entry.id   AF-A0A7Y1XJW9-F1
#
_cell.length_a   1.000
_cell.length_b   1.000
_cell.length_c   1.000
_cell.angle_alpha   90.00
_cell.angle_beta   90.00
_cell.angle_gamma   90.00
#
_symmetry.space_group_name_H-M   'P 1'
#
loop_
_entity.id
_entity.type
_entity.pdbx_description
1 polymer ?
#
loop_
_entity_poly.entity_id
_entity_poly.type
_entity_poly.pdbx_seq_one_letter_code
_entity_poly.pdbx_strand_id
1 'polypeptide(L)'
;MSPSSIHHVNFVVRDLQEACARFEKTLGLAPFEIVDHAPRGAHVARSRIGESWLVLVAPYDPESVPGRYLEEHGEGFFLLSLAVDDPEGTRPGILDWEVSDVGKMHGALFQFTKSAK
;
A
#
# COMPACT_ATOMS: atom_id res chain seq x y z
N MET A 1 15.20 16.96 5.14
CA MET A 1 13.89 17.56 5.50
C MET A 1 13.02 16.47 6.07
N SER A 2 12.10 16.80 6.99
CA SER A 2 11.24 15.81 7.63
C SER A 2 10.01 15.53 6.77
N PRO A 3 9.54 14.27 6.64
CA PRO A 3 8.28 13.98 5.97
C PRO A 3 7.10 14.68 6.67
N SER A 4 6.17 15.24 5.89
CA SER A 4 5.04 16.01 6.39
C SER A 4 3.84 15.14 6.78
N SER A 5 3.65 14.02 6.09
CA SER A 5 2.54 13.09 6.34
C SER A 5 2.78 11.73 5.68
N ILE A 6 1.97 10.74 6.08
CA ILE A 6 1.77 9.52 5.30
C ILE A 6 0.87 9.88 4.11
N HIS A 7 1.41 9.76 2.90
CA HIS A 7 0.64 10.04 1.69
C HIS A 7 -0.31 8.88 1.38
N HIS A 8 0.23 7.66 1.27
CA HIS A 8 -0.59 6.47 1.06
C HIS A 8 0.14 5.18 1.45
N VAL A 9 -0.64 4.15 1.76
CA VAL A 9 -0.19 2.79 2.05
C VAL A 9 -0.77 1.86 0.99
N ASN A 10 0.09 1.05 0.36
CA ASN A 10 -0.32 0.10 -0.66
C ASN A 10 -0.34 -1.33 -0.13
N PHE A 11 -1.36 -2.08 -0.51
CA PHE A 11 -1.45 -3.52 -0.35
C PHE A 11 -1.60 -4.17 -1.71
N VAL A 12 -0.78 -5.17 -2.04
CA VAL A 12 -1.02 -6.01 -3.23
C VAL A 12 -2.09 -7.05 -2.93
N VAL A 13 -2.98 -7.25 -3.89
CA VAL A 13 -4.10 -8.19 -3.82
C VAL A 13 -4.23 -8.92 -5.16
N ARG A 14 -4.76 -10.15 -5.15
CA ARG A 14 -5.01 -10.93 -6.38
C ARG A 14 -6.26 -10.45 -7.09
N ASP A 15 -7.30 -10.15 -6.34
CA ASP A 15 -8.58 -9.68 -6.87
C ASP A 15 -8.99 -8.35 -6.22
N LEU A 16 -9.15 -7.32 -7.04
CA LEU A 16 -9.46 -5.98 -6.56
C LEU A 16 -10.88 -5.89 -5.98
N GLN A 17 -11.85 -6.58 -6.58
CA GLN A 17 -13.25 -6.52 -6.18
C GLN A 17 -13.47 -7.27 -4.86
N GLU A 18 -12.91 -8.47 -4.74
CA GLU A 18 -12.94 -9.25 -3.51
C GLU A 18 -12.27 -8.48 -2.36
N ALA A 19 -11.11 -7.88 -2.62
CA ALA A 19 -10.40 -7.09 -1.63
C ALA A 19 -11.19 -5.84 -1.20
N CYS A 20 -11.75 -5.08 -2.13
CA CYS A 20 -12.61 -3.93 -1.81
C CYS A 20 -13.78 -4.38 -0.92
N ALA A 21 -14.53 -5.40 -1.33
CA ALA A 21 -15.67 -5.90 -0.58
C ALA A 21 -15.29 -6.37 0.84
N ARG A 22 -14.13 -7.02 0.98
CA ARG A 22 -13.61 -7.44 2.29
C ARG A 22 -13.27 -6.24 3.18
N PHE A 23 -12.60 -5.23 2.65
CA PHE A 23 -12.21 -4.03 3.39
C PHE A 23 -13.42 -3.19 3.77
N GLU A 24 -14.40 -3.04 2.87
CA GLU A 24 -15.68 -2.41 3.16
C GLU A 24 -16.40 -3.12 4.30
N LYS A 25 -16.59 -4.44 4.19
CA LYS A 25 -17.32 -5.25 5.18
C LYS A 25 -16.65 -5.27 6.56
N THR A 26 -15.33 -5.36 6.59
CA THR A 26 -14.58 -5.61 7.83
C THR A 26 -14.17 -4.31 8.51
N LEU A 27 -13.80 -3.29 7.73
CA LEU A 27 -13.20 -2.05 8.22
C LEU A 27 -14.12 -0.83 8.01
N GLY A 28 -15.23 -0.97 7.29
CA GLY A 28 -16.08 0.16 6.91
C GLY A 28 -15.40 1.12 5.93
N LEU A 29 -14.36 0.65 5.24
CA LEU A 29 -13.56 1.45 4.31
C LEU A 29 -14.26 1.56 2.97
N ALA A 30 -15.14 2.55 2.85
CA ALA A 30 -15.93 2.83 1.65
C ALA A 30 -16.12 4.35 1.49
N PRO A 31 -16.34 4.86 0.26
CA PRO A 31 -16.26 4.14 -1.01
C PRO A 31 -14.80 3.95 -1.45
N PHE A 32 -14.57 3.01 -2.37
CA PHE A 32 -13.32 2.88 -3.11
C PHE A 32 -13.40 3.59 -4.48
N GLU A 33 -12.39 4.41 -4.78
CA GLU A 33 -12.15 4.94 -6.12
C GLU A 33 -11.29 3.95 -6.91
N ILE A 34 -11.85 3.36 -7.96
CA ILE A 34 -11.13 2.45 -8.85
C ILE A 34 -10.47 3.25 -9.98
N VAL A 35 -9.17 3.03 -10.18
CA VAL A 35 -8.36 3.70 -11.20
C VAL A 35 -7.51 2.65 -11.90
N ASP A 36 -7.48 2.69 -13.23
CA ASP A 36 -6.50 1.90 -13.97
C ASP A 36 -5.13 2.57 -13.92
N HIS A 37 -4.09 1.82 -13.57
CA HIS A 37 -2.72 2.33 -13.48
C HIS A 37 -1.80 1.58 -14.45
N ALA A 38 -2.09 1.71 -15.75
CA ALA A 38 -1.37 1.03 -16.81
C ALA A 38 0.18 1.07 -16.72
N PRO A 39 0.83 2.20 -16.37
CA PRO A 39 2.29 2.24 -16.22
C PRO A 39 2.88 1.32 -15.15
N ARG A 40 2.07 0.82 -14.21
CA ARG A 40 2.50 -0.15 -13.19
C ARG A 40 1.99 -1.57 -13.45
N GLY A 41 1.29 -1.80 -14.57
CA GLY A 41 0.72 -3.11 -14.88
C GLY A 41 -0.34 -3.56 -13.87
N ALA A 42 -1.11 -2.62 -13.29
CA ALA A 42 -2.04 -2.91 -12.21
C ALA A 42 -3.30 -2.04 -12.25
N HIS A 43 -4.41 -2.62 -11.79
CA HIS A 43 -5.59 -1.87 -11.38
C HIS A 43 -5.46 -1.49 -9.91
N VAL A 44 -5.92 -0.30 -9.54
CA VAL A 44 -5.86 0.17 -8.16
C VAL A 44 -7.23 0.61 -7.67
N ALA A 45 -7.49 0.37 -6.39
CA ALA A 45 -8.65 0.90 -5.69
C ALA A 45 -8.15 1.64 -4.45
N ARG A 46 -8.61 2.88 -4.23
CA ARG A 46 -8.19 3.66 -3.07
C ARG A 46 -9.35 4.19 -2.25
N SER A 47 -9.18 4.24 -0.94
CA SER A 47 -10.13 4.87 -0.02
C SER A 47 -9.38 5.66 1.06
N ARG A 48 -10.04 6.67 1.63
CA ARG A 48 -9.44 7.59 2.61
C ARG A 48 -9.46 7.01 4.02
N ILE A 49 -8.36 7.20 4.75
CA ILE A 49 -8.29 7.03 6.20
C ILE A 49 -7.68 8.31 6.77
N GLY A 50 -8.53 9.20 7.29
CA GLY A 50 -8.11 10.56 7.64
C GLY A 50 -7.47 11.25 6.42
N GLU A 51 -6.25 11.75 6.60
CA GLU A 51 -5.50 12.46 5.55
C GLU A 51 -4.75 11.53 4.58
N SER A 52 -4.68 10.23 4.86
CA SER A 52 -3.93 9.26 4.06
C SER A 52 -4.85 8.45 3.15
N TRP A 53 -4.27 7.85 2.11
CA TRP A 53 -4.96 6.83 1.31
C TRP A 53 -4.54 5.42 1.69
N LEU A 54 -5.51 4.53 1.79
CA LEU A 54 -5.27 3.09 1.66
C LEU A 54 -5.52 2.71 0.21
N VAL A 55 -4.55 2.03 -0.39
CA VAL A 55 -4.55 1.67 -1.82
C VAL A 55 -4.41 0.16 -1.94
N LEU A 56 -5.37 -0.48 -2.59
CA LEU A 56 -5.32 -1.87 -3.01
C LEU A 56 -4.80 -1.90 -4.45
N VAL A 57 -3.83 -2.78 -4.72
CA VAL A 57 -3.13 -2.88 -6.00
C VAL A 57 -3.28 -4.30 -6.51
N ALA A 58 -4.04 -4.47 -7.59
CA ALA A 58 -4.21 -5.75 -8.27
C ALA A 58 -3.38 -5.74 -9.57
N PRO A 59 -2.16 -6.32 -9.58
CA PRO A 59 -1.36 -6.43 -10.80
C PRO A 59 -2.04 -7.39 -11.78
N TYR A 60 -2.14 -6.97 -13.05
CA TYR A 60 -2.53 -7.84 -14.15
C TYR A 60 -1.32 -8.29 -14.99
N ASP A 61 -0.17 -7.61 -14.83
CA ASP A 61 1.10 -8.00 -15.42
C ASP A 61 1.97 -8.69 -14.35
N PRO A 62 2.21 -10.02 -14.45
CA PRO A 62 3.06 -10.73 -13.48
C PRO A 62 4.52 -10.27 -13.52
N GLU A 63 4.98 -9.68 -14.62
CA GLU A 63 6.33 -9.15 -14.77
C GLU A 63 6.45 -7.70 -14.25
N SER A 64 5.36 -7.10 -13.79
CA SER A 64 5.41 -5.81 -13.11
C SER A 64 6.05 -5.95 -11.72
N VAL A 65 6.51 -4.83 -11.14
CA VAL A 65 7.02 -4.82 -9.76
C VAL A 65 5.99 -5.36 -8.75
N PRO A 66 4.72 -4.88 -8.73
CA PRO A 66 3.71 -5.48 -7.85
C PRO A 66 3.35 -6.92 -8.21
N GLY A 67 3.41 -7.31 -9.50
CA GLY A 67 3.18 -8.68 -9.95
C GLY A 67 4.18 -9.67 -9.37
N ARG A 68 5.49 -9.39 -9.53
CA ARG A 68 6.55 -10.22 -8.96
C ARG A 68 6.48 -10.29 -7.43
N TYR A 69 6.23 -9.15 -6.78
CA TYR A 69 6.09 -9.10 -5.32
C TYR A 69 4.92 -9.99 -4.85
N LEU A 70 3.78 -9.92 -5.53
CA LEU A 70 2.60 -10.73 -5.22
C LEU A 70 2.88 -12.23 -5.36
N GLU A 71 3.65 -12.63 -6.37
CA GLU A 71 4.01 -14.04 -6.57
C GLU A 71 5.05 -14.54 -5.56
N GLU A 72 6.02 -13.69 -5.19
CA GLU A 72 7.07 -14.06 -4.24
C GLU A 72 6.58 -14.08 -2.78
N HIS A 73 5.67 -13.16 -2.41
CA HIS A 73 5.31 -12.91 -1.02
C HIS A 73 3.81 -13.09 -0.71
N GLY A 74 2.96 -13.25 -1.72
CA GLY A 74 1.51 -13.29 -1.55
C GLY A 74 0.88 -11.92 -1.35
N GLU A 75 -0.42 -11.91 -1.03
CA GLU A 75 -1.17 -10.68 -0.78
C GLU A 75 -0.72 -10.01 0.52
N GLY A 76 -0.71 -8.68 0.55
CA GLY A 76 -0.39 -7.95 1.77
C GLY A 76 0.29 -6.61 1.54
N PHE A 77 0.87 -6.08 2.61
CA PHE A 77 1.53 -4.78 2.61
C PHE A 77 2.66 -4.76 1.60
N PHE A 78 2.64 -3.77 0.71
CA PHE A 78 3.59 -3.66 -0.38
C PHE A 78 4.55 -2.50 -0.17
N LEU A 79 4.03 -1.28 0.05
CA LEU A 79 4.87 -0.11 0.33
C LEU A 79 4.10 1.02 1.03
N LEU A 80 4.87 1.85 1.75
CA LEU A 80 4.46 3.11 2.35
C LEU A 80 5.05 4.28 1.55
N SER A 81 4.22 5.26 1.25
CA SER A 81 4.63 6.52 0.62
C SER A 81 4.53 7.67 1.62
N LEU A 82 5.62 8.39 1.82
CA LEU A 82 5.68 9.60 2.65
C LEU A 82 5.64 10.86 1.77
N ALA A 83 4.90 11.88 2.19
CA ALA A 83 4.93 13.18 1.56
C ALA A 83 6.18 13.95 2.02
N VAL A 84 6.98 14.42 1.07
CA VAL A 84 8.20 15.19 1.28
C VAL A 84 8.28 16.31 0.25
N ASP A 85 8.93 17.42 0.61
CA ASP A 85 9.07 18.59 -0.28
C ASP A 85 10.02 18.31 -1.47
N ASP A 86 11.04 17.47 -1.25
CA ASP A 86 12.03 17.08 -2.26
C ASP A 86 12.29 15.55 -2.21
N PRO A 87 11.55 14.75 -3.00
CA PRO A 87 11.73 13.30 -3.05
C PRO A 87 13.11 12.88 -3.54
N GLU A 88 13.68 13.57 -4.53
CA GLU A 88 14.95 13.20 -5.14
C GLU A 88 16.13 13.52 -4.22
N GLY A 89 16.08 14.65 -3.50
CA GLY A 89 17.07 14.98 -2.48
C GLY A 89 16.93 14.16 -1.18
N THR A 90 15.73 13.67 -0.85
CA THR A 90 15.49 12.88 0.37
C THR A 90 15.87 11.40 0.21
N ARG A 91 15.59 10.81 -0.97
CA ARG A 91 15.78 9.38 -1.23
C ARG A 91 17.16 8.83 -0.82
N PRO A 92 18.30 9.48 -1.14
CA PRO A 92 19.62 8.93 -0.84
C PRO A 92 19.88 8.63 0.64
N GLY A 93 19.21 9.34 1.55
CA GLY A 93 19.44 9.20 3.00
C GLY A 93 18.90 7.92 3.64
N ILE A 94 18.16 7.10 2.88
CA ILE A 94 17.60 5.82 3.35
C ILE A 94 17.79 4.68 2.34
N LEU A 95 18.64 4.87 1.31
CA LEU A 95 18.86 3.85 0.28
C LEU A 95 19.60 2.61 0.80
N ASP A 96 20.38 2.77 1.87
CA ASP A 96 21.09 1.69 2.58
C ASP A 96 20.27 1.12 3.74
N TRP A 97 19.08 1.66 3.99
CA TRP A 97 18.20 1.19 5.04
C TRP A 97 17.27 0.10 4.53
N GLU A 98 17.62 -1.15 4.83
CA GLU A 98 16.78 -2.31 4.58
C GLU A 98 15.84 -2.55 5.76
N VAL A 99 14.53 -2.57 5.50
CA VAL A 99 13.55 -3.03 6.47
C VAL A 99 13.54 -4.56 6.44
N SER A 100 14.37 -5.19 7.27
CA SER A 100 14.39 -6.65 7.40
C SER A 100 13.15 -7.17 8.13
N ASP A 101 12.59 -8.29 7.65
CA ASP A 101 11.43 -8.94 8.25
C ASP A 101 11.72 -9.40 9.69
N VAL A 102 11.05 -8.81 10.68
CA VAL A 102 11.17 -9.16 12.10
C VAL A 102 10.21 -10.31 12.41
N GLY A 103 10.49 -11.50 11.87
CA GLY A 103 9.73 -12.74 12.06
C GLY A 103 9.02 -13.24 10.80
N LYS A 104 8.26 -14.35 10.87
CA LYS A 104 7.44 -14.82 9.74
C LYS A 104 6.22 -13.91 9.55
N MET A 105 6.39 -12.71 9.00
CA MET A 105 5.30 -11.77 8.74
C MET A 105 5.27 -11.37 7.25
N HIS A 106 4.89 -12.31 6.39
CA HIS A 106 4.48 -11.99 5.02
C HIS A 106 3.05 -11.43 5.05
N GLY A 107 2.91 -10.15 4.67
CA GLY A 107 1.67 -9.38 4.75
C GLY A 107 1.46 -8.79 6.14
N ALA A 108 1.72 -7.49 6.29
CA ALA A 108 1.72 -6.79 7.58
C ALA A 108 0.50 -7.07 8.48
N LEU A 109 0.72 -7.02 9.81
CA LEU A 109 -0.36 -7.08 10.79
C LEU A 109 -1.14 -5.75 10.80
N PHE A 110 -2.45 -5.82 10.52
CA PHE A 110 -3.35 -4.71 10.85
C PHE A 110 -3.58 -4.67 12.36
N GLN A 111 -2.98 -3.68 13.01
CA GLN A 111 -3.21 -3.42 14.43
C GLN A 111 -4.18 -2.25 14.61
N PHE A 112 -5.22 -2.46 15.41
CA PHE A 112 -6.16 -1.41 15.81
C PHE A 112 -5.82 -0.89 17.20
N THR A 113 -5.72 0.42 17.35
CA THR A 113 -5.51 1.10 18.63
C THR A 113 -6.60 2.16 18.84
N LYS A 114 -6.77 2.65 20.07
CA LYS A 114 -7.76 3.70 20.36
C LYS A 114 -7.40 4.97 19.58
N SER A 115 -8.39 5.58 18.93
CA SER A 115 -8.22 6.91 18.34
C SER A 115 -7.81 7.88 19.43
N ALA A 116 -6.72 8.62 19.22
CA ALA A 116 -6.44 9.79 20.05
C ALA A 116 -7.62 10.76 19.87
N LYS A 117 -8.22 11.17 20.99
CA LYS A 117 -9.16 12.29 21.01
C LYS A 117 -8.41 13.59 20.78
#